data_AF-A0A3Q0FNP0-F1
#
_entry.id   AF-A0A3Q0FNP0-F1
#
_cell.length_a   1.000
_cell.length_b   1.000
_cell.length_c   1.000
_cell.angle_alpha   90.00
_cell.angle_beta   90.00
_cell.angle_gamma   90.00
#
_symmetry.space_group_name_H-M   'P 1'
#
loop_
_entity.id
_entity.type
_entity.pdbx_description
1 polymer ?
#
loop_
_entity_poly.entity_id
_entity_poly.type
_entity_poly.pdbx_seq_one_letter_code
_entity_poly.pdbx_strand_id
1 'polypeptide(L)'
;MQGFISQPLSTHLAIKCDEQPSVGIQLNFGACAECNKRDFVLIANRATEEEDGEEIITYDHMCENCHHVIARHEYTFSVVDDYQEYTMLCLLCGRAEDSISILPDDPRQMAPLF
;
A
#
# COMPACT_ATOMS: atom_id res chain seq x y z
N MET A 1 11.13 -25.20 4.68
CA MET A 1 9.81 -24.90 5.24
C MET A 1 9.68 -23.40 5.20
N GLN A 2 8.95 -22.87 4.23
CA GLN A 2 8.71 -21.44 4.11
C GLN A 2 7.67 -21.11 5.18
N GLY A 3 8.13 -20.53 6.28
CA GLY A 3 7.26 -20.02 7.33
C GLY A 3 6.47 -18.86 6.74
N PHE A 4 5.23 -19.12 6.34
CA PHE A 4 4.25 -18.07 6.11
C PHE A 4 4.01 -17.39 7.46
N ILE A 5 4.80 -16.37 7.77
CA ILE A 5 4.45 -15.41 8.82
C ILE A 5 3.10 -14.86 8.37
N SER A 6 2.07 -15.09 9.18
CA SER A 6 0.72 -14.59 8.92
C SER A 6 0.79 -13.07 8.88
N GLN A 7 0.93 -12.52 7.68
CA GLN A 7 0.98 -11.08 7.48
C GLN A 7 -0.34 -10.47 7.99
N PRO A 8 -0.31 -9.45 8.88
CA PRO A 8 -1.49 -8.75 9.36
C PRO A 8 -2.37 -8.26 8.20
N LEU A 9 -3.68 -8.11 8.44
CA LEU A 9 -4.62 -7.71 7.39
C LEU A 9 -4.24 -6.38 6.70
N SER A 10 -3.56 -5.46 7.41
CA SER A 10 -3.10 -4.16 6.87
C SER A 10 -1.95 -4.31 5.87
N THR A 11 -0.91 -5.10 6.18
CA THR A 11 0.12 -5.47 5.18
C THR A 11 -0.45 -6.23 4.00
N HIS A 12 -1.43 -7.11 4.21
CA HIS A 12 -2.16 -7.74 3.11
C HIS A 12 -2.90 -6.73 2.21
N LEU A 13 -3.37 -5.60 2.75
CA LEU A 13 -4.05 -4.54 1.98
C LEU A 13 -3.07 -3.70 1.16
N ALA A 14 -1.90 -3.37 1.72
CA ALA A 14 -0.84 -2.65 1.02
C ALA A 14 -0.19 -3.53 -0.07
N ILE A 15 0.13 -4.79 0.24
CA ILE A 15 0.67 -5.77 -0.73
C ILE A 15 -0.36 -6.09 -1.81
N LYS A 16 -1.66 -6.21 -1.47
CA LYS A 16 -2.73 -6.32 -2.47
C LYS A 16 -2.85 -5.09 -3.36
N CYS A 17 -2.50 -3.89 -2.91
CA CYS A 17 -2.49 -2.70 -3.78
C CYS A 17 -1.31 -2.72 -4.75
N ASP A 18 -0.18 -3.34 -4.41
CA ASP A 18 0.95 -3.53 -5.32
C ASP A 18 0.70 -4.68 -6.33
N GLU A 19 0.16 -5.82 -5.89
CA GLU A 19 -0.13 -6.97 -6.77
C GLU A 19 -1.46 -6.85 -7.54
N GLN A 20 -2.46 -6.17 -6.99
CA GLN A 20 -3.79 -5.93 -7.59
C GLN A 20 -4.33 -4.52 -7.26
N PRO A 21 -3.81 -3.47 -7.92
CA PRO A 21 -4.16 -2.07 -7.63
C PRO A 21 -5.66 -1.71 -7.79
N SER A 22 -6.50 -2.60 -8.31
CA SER A 22 -7.91 -2.35 -8.62
C SER A 22 -8.88 -2.48 -7.44
N VAL A 23 -8.48 -3.10 -6.31
CA VAL A 23 -9.45 -3.51 -5.26
C VAL A 23 -9.87 -2.36 -4.33
N GLY A 24 -8.98 -1.41 -4.03
CA GLY A 24 -9.30 -0.24 -3.19
C GLY A 24 -10.00 0.90 -3.94
N ILE A 25 -9.74 1.02 -5.24
CA ILE A 25 -10.19 2.15 -6.07
C ILE A 25 -11.72 2.20 -6.20
N GLN A 26 -12.38 1.04 -6.30
CA GLN A 26 -13.79 0.95 -6.71
C GLN A 26 -14.79 1.43 -5.66
N LEU A 27 -14.42 1.43 -4.36
CA LEU A 27 -15.32 1.86 -3.29
C LEU A 27 -15.29 3.39 -3.07
N ASN A 28 -14.12 4.01 -3.30
CA ASN A 28 -13.91 5.43 -3.00
C ASN A 28 -13.97 6.33 -4.24
N PHE A 29 -13.85 5.78 -5.45
CA PHE A 29 -13.91 6.60 -6.66
C PHE A 29 -15.34 7.07 -6.96
N GLY A 30 -15.60 8.35 -6.68
CA GLY A 30 -16.84 9.02 -7.02
C GLY A 30 -16.96 9.23 -8.52
N ALA A 31 -16.25 10.22 -9.06
CA ALA A 31 -16.15 10.53 -10.49
C ALA A 31 -14.85 11.28 -10.76
N CYS A 32 -14.40 11.26 -12.00
CA CYS A 32 -13.33 12.13 -12.49
C CYS A 32 -13.76 13.61 -12.39
N ALA A 33 -12.97 14.45 -11.72
CA ALA A 33 -13.30 15.87 -11.57
C ALA A 33 -13.25 16.65 -12.89
N GLU A 34 -12.43 16.21 -13.85
CA GLU A 34 -12.23 16.89 -15.14
C GLU A 34 -13.31 16.56 -16.19
N CYS A 35 -13.68 15.28 -16.34
CA CYS A 35 -14.64 14.84 -17.35
C CYS A 35 -15.95 14.27 -16.79
N ASN A 36 -16.11 14.24 -15.46
CA ASN A 36 -17.30 13.75 -14.74
C ASN A 36 -17.67 12.28 -15.03
N LYS A 37 -16.72 11.49 -15.56
CA LYS A 37 -16.90 10.07 -15.84
C LYS A 37 -16.62 9.22 -14.61
N ARG A 38 -17.43 8.17 -14.42
CA ARG A 38 -17.34 7.18 -13.34
C ARG A 38 -16.90 5.83 -13.92
N ASP A 39 -15.87 5.87 -14.75
CA ASP A 39 -15.33 4.72 -15.48
C ASP A 39 -14.06 4.19 -14.79
N PHE A 40 -13.31 3.32 -15.46
CA PHE A 40 -12.11 2.73 -14.87
C PHE A 40 -10.99 3.76 -14.67
N VAL A 41 -10.14 3.43 -13.71
CA VAL A 41 -8.93 4.16 -13.36
C VAL A 41 -7.74 3.32 -13.81
N LEU A 42 -6.88 3.93 -14.61
CA LEU A 42 -5.63 3.37 -15.08
C LEU A 42 -4.54 3.57 -14.03
N ILE A 43 -3.55 2.68 -14.05
CA ILE A 43 -2.31 2.83 -13.29
C ILE A 43 -1.21 3.22 -14.28
N ALA A 44 -0.45 4.27 -13.97
CA ALA A 44 0.64 4.74 -14.82
C ALA A 44 1.81 5.27 -13.98
N ASN A 45 2.92 5.57 -14.65
CA ASN A 45 4.11 6.19 -14.06
C ASN A 45 4.64 5.45 -12.82
N ARG A 46 4.59 4.11 -12.84
CA ARG A 46 5.14 3.30 -11.75
C ARG A 46 6.65 3.50 -11.68
N ALA A 47 7.14 3.88 -10.52
CA ALA A 47 8.54 4.01 -10.19
C ALA A 47 8.83 3.27 -8.89
N THR A 48 10.03 2.72 -8.80
CA THR A 48 10.57 2.07 -7.61
C THR A 48 11.89 2.74 -7.29
N GLU A 49 12.04 3.18 -6.05
CA GLU A 49 13.22 3.85 -5.53
C GLU A 49 13.70 3.06 -4.31
N GLU A 50 15.00 2.80 -4.25
CA GLU A 50 15.63 2.10 -3.12
C GLU A 50 16.77 2.99 -2.61
N GLU A 51 16.65 3.49 -1.39
CA GLU A 51 17.64 4.36 -0.75
C GLU A 51 17.77 3.97 0.73
N ASP A 52 19.00 3.83 1.23
CA ASP A 52 19.32 3.59 2.65
C ASP A 52 18.56 2.42 3.34
N GLY A 53 18.18 1.40 2.57
CA GLY A 53 17.45 0.22 3.09
C GLY A 53 15.93 0.42 3.18
N GLU A 54 15.44 1.53 2.64
CA GLU A 54 14.03 1.82 2.39
C GLU A 54 13.71 1.59 0.90
N GLU A 55 12.59 0.92 0.64
CA GLU A 55 12.01 0.73 -0.70
C GLU A 55 10.73 1.57 -0.81
N ILE A 56 10.68 2.43 -1.81
CA ILE A 56 9.54 3.29 -2.09
C ILE A 56 8.98 2.95 -3.47
N ILE A 57 7.69 2.62 -3.52
CA ILE A 57 6.96 2.39 -4.76
C ILE A 57 5.96 3.52 -4.94
N THR A 58 6.03 4.19 -6.09
CA THR A 58 5.08 5.23 -6.46
C THR A 58 4.40 4.93 -7.79
N TYR A 59 3.13 5.31 -7.93
CA TYR A 59 2.41 5.28 -9.21
C TYR A 59 1.22 6.24 -9.19
N ASP A 60 0.70 6.56 -10.38
CA ASP A 60 -0.45 7.45 -10.54
C ASP A 60 -1.72 6.68 -10.91
N HIS A 61 -2.82 7.06 -10.27
CA HIS A 61 -4.17 6.72 -10.68
C HIS A 61 -4.64 7.73 -11.72
N MET A 62 -4.88 7.30 -12.97
CA MET A 62 -5.29 8.16 -14.07
C MET A 62 -6.70 7.82 -14.55
N CYS A 63 -7.49 8.83 -14.91
CA CYS A 63 -8.79 8.56 -15.52
C CYS A 63 -8.61 7.98 -16.94
N GLU A 64 -9.26 6.86 -17.24
CA GLU A 64 -9.21 6.26 -18.58
C GLU A 64 -9.73 7.21 -19.68
N ASN A 65 -10.72 8.05 -19.37
CA ASN A 65 -11.40 8.84 -20.38
C ASN A 65 -10.65 10.14 -20.77
N CYS A 66 -9.95 10.78 -19.83
CA CYS A 66 -9.25 12.04 -20.09
C CYS A 66 -7.77 12.03 -19.71
N HIS A 67 -7.25 10.92 -19.17
CA HIS A 67 -5.86 10.77 -18.74
C HIS A 67 -5.39 11.83 -17.73
N HIS A 68 -6.30 12.48 -17.00
CA HIS A 68 -5.92 13.31 -15.86
C HIS A 68 -5.52 12.42 -14.67
N VAL A 69 -4.59 12.89 -13.85
CA VAL A 69 -4.19 12.23 -12.60
C VAL A 69 -5.26 12.47 -11.53
N ILE A 70 -5.88 11.39 -11.06
CA ILE A 70 -6.91 11.38 -10.00
C ILE A 70 -6.26 11.40 -8.62
N ALA A 71 -5.23 10.58 -8.43
CA ALA A 71 -4.52 10.44 -7.17
C ALA A 71 -3.12 9.88 -7.42
N ARG A 72 -2.20 10.18 -6.52
CA ARG A 72 -0.88 9.54 -6.47
C ARG A 72 -0.86 8.52 -5.35
N HIS A 73 -0.21 7.40 -5.60
CA HIS A 73 0.00 6.32 -4.67
C HIS A 73 1.46 6.28 -4.28
N GLU A 74 1.71 6.18 -2.98
CA GLU A 74 3.02 6.00 -2.39
C GLU A 74 2.92 4.87 -1.37
N TYR A 75 3.78 3.88 -1.54
CA TYR A 75 3.96 2.79 -0.61
C TYR A 75 5.44 2.73 -0.24
N THR A 76 5.72 2.61 1.05
CA THR A 76 7.06 2.58 1.58
C THR A 76 7.23 1.37 2.48
N PHE A 77 8.32 0.65 2.26
CA PHE A 77 8.77 -0.47 3.04
C PHE A 77 10.16 -0.18 3.59
N SER A 78 10.37 -0.43 4.88
CA SER A 78 11.69 -0.33 5.48
C SER A 78 11.88 -1.40 6.55
N VAL A 79 13.14 -1.69 6.87
CA VAL A 79 13.49 -2.53 8.01
C VAL A 79 14.24 -1.67 9.01
N VAL A 80 13.62 -1.43 10.16
CA VAL A 80 14.18 -0.64 11.25
C VAL A 80 14.34 -1.54 12.46
N ASP A 81 15.59 -1.66 12.93
CA ASP A 81 15.99 -2.61 13.97
C ASP A 81 15.54 -4.05 13.64
N ASP A 82 14.62 -4.60 14.44
CA ASP A 82 14.04 -5.94 14.28
C ASP A 82 12.58 -5.91 13.76
N TYR A 83 12.17 -4.82 13.12
CA TYR A 83 10.82 -4.63 12.60
C TYR A 83 10.82 -4.31 11.12
N GLN A 84 9.90 -4.94 10.39
CA GLN A 84 9.47 -4.51 9.06
C GLN A 84 8.40 -3.45 9.24
N GLU A 85 8.59 -2.27 8.65
CA GLU A 85 7.64 -1.18 8.66
C GLU A 85 7.03 -1.00 7.27
N TYR A 86 5.72 -0.77 7.23
CA TYR A 86 4.93 -0.64 6.02
C TYR A 86 4.08 0.62 6.13
N THR A 87 4.21 1.53 5.18
CA THR A 87 3.34 2.71 5.10
C THR A 87 2.76 2.86 3.70
N MET A 88 1.51 3.30 3.62
CA MET A 88 0.81 3.54 2.37
C MET A 88 0.02 4.84 2.47
N LEU A 89 0.16 5.68 1.46
CA LEU A 89 -0.57 6.94 1.34
C LEU A 89 -1.10 7.11 -0.08
N CYS A 90 -2.42 7.20 -0.19
CA CYS A 90 -3.10 7.51 -1.44
C CYS A 90 -4.45 8.17 -1.15
N LEU A 91 -4.77 9.26 -1.85
CA LEU A 91 -6.08 9.91 -1.70
C LEU A 91 -7.25 8.99 -2.10
N LEU A 92 -6.99 8.03 -2.99
CA LEU A 92 -7.98 7.10 -3.51
C LEU A 92 -8.02 5.79 -2.72
N CYS A 93 -6.86 5.18 -2.45
CA CYS A 93 -6.76 3.90 -1.75
C CYS A 93 -6.84 4.04 -0.22
N GLY A 94 -6.54 5.22 0.33
CA GLY A 94 -6.54 5.51 1.77
C GLY A 94 -5.14 5.68 2.35
N ARG A 95 -5.05 5.65 3.67
CA ARG A 95 -3.78 5.65 4.42
C ARG A 95 -3.73 4.41 5.30
N ALA A 96 -2.60 3.72 5.33
CA ALA A 96 -2.36 2.58 6.20
C ALA A 96 -0.91 2.57 6.69
N GLU A 97 -0.71 2.13 7.93
CA GLU A 97 0.60 1.97 8.57
C GLU A 97 0.56 0.65 9.34
N ASP A 98 1.62 -0.14 9.25
CA ASP A 98 1.74 -1.44 9.91
C ASP A 98 3.20 -1.76 10.24
N SER A 99 3.43 -2.56 11.28
CA SER A 99 4.77 -3.03 11.62
C SER A 99 4.78 -4.47 12.13
N ILE A 100 5.77 -5.25 11.68
CA ILE A 100 5.86 -6.69 11.96
C ILE A 100 7.26 -7.03 12.46
N SER A 101 7.34 -7.68 13.62
CA SER A 101 8.59 -8.21 14.15
C SER A 101 9.17 -9.28 13.22
N ILE A 102 10.47 -9.19 12.95
CA ILE A 102 11.21 -10.23 12.21
C ILE A 102 11.69 -11.36 13.12
N LEU A 103 11.52 -11.22 14.44
CA LEU A 103 11.96 -12.20 15.41
C LEU A 103 11.03 -13.42 15.44
N PRO A 104 11.58 -14.64 15.54
CA PRO A 104 10.78 -15.88 15.56
C PRO A 104 9.93 -16.05 16.83
N ASP A 105 10.36 -15.49 17.96
CA ASP A 105 9.63 -15.44 19.23
C ASP A 105 9.64 -13.98 19.72
N ASP A 106 8.64 -13.18 19.35
CA ASP A 106 8.56 -11.78 19.79
C ASP A 106 8.14 -11.71 21.28
N PRO A 107 9.02 -11.27 22.19
CA PRO A 107 8.75 -11.30 23.63
C PRO A 107 7.65 -10.30 24.05
N ARG A 108 7.23 -9.38 23.18
CA ARG A 108 6.16 -8.41 23.46
C ARG A 108 4.78 -8.97 23.09
N GLN A 109 4.69 -9.88 22.12
CA GLN A 109 3.47 -10.63 21.82
C GLN A 109 3.17 -11.73 22.85
N MET A 110 4.14 -12.09 23.67
CA MET A 110 3.97 -13.02 24.80
C MET A 110 3.43 -12.34 26.08
N ALA A 111 3.18 -11.03 26.06
CA ALA A 111 2.56 -10.36 27.20
C ALA A 111 1.12 -10.87 27.37
N PRO A 112 0.78 -11.53 28.49
CA PRO A 112 -0.59 -11.97 28.70
C PRO A 112 -1.47 -10.74 28.87
N LEU A 113 -2.63 -10.74 28.21
CA LEU A 113 -3.70 -9.77 28.47
C LEU A 113 -4.18 -9.99 29.91
N PHE A 114 -3.58 -9.30 30.86
CA PHE A 114 -4.06 -9.18 32.23
C PHE A 114 -4.73 -7.82 32.42
#